data_AF-A0A166VWJ6-F1
#
_entry.id   AF-A0A166VWJ6-F1
#
_cell.length_a   1.000
_cell.length_b   1.000
_cell.length_c   1.000
_cell.angle_alpha   90.00
_cell.angle_beta   90.00
_cell.angle_gamma   90.00
#
_symmetry.space_group_name_H-M   'P 1'
#
loop_
_entity.id
_entity.type
_entity.pdbx_description
1 polymer ?
#
loop_
_entity_poly.entity_id
_entity_poly.type
_entity_poly.pdbx_seq_one_letter_code
_entity_poly.pdbx_strand_id
1 'polypeptide(L)'
;FPCPKCEVPRTNLLDYTQKYKIRTAEDTNSYLKQANKLKGDAKEKILKDHGLRNVEVTHDRLHIFHGGVFPHHLWVDKQIASLPRWSGLNHFNGVTHMLFSDGSKYEDISKVNFTPVIIFATYNVITEAACPLGYLLLKCLRTYLIVDMYVALEVHTQTTIQEGRAAILAFGADLTAYMNAVADTEFDDKNWGAIIKLHLWVHIFDDIKDKGVSRNSNTKPNEKLHGPLKKHYLRRTNFKDVAPQILRAEHICCVARIMREDLLHYDKNIGEGPDIPEDIEGDSESIVTHVHLGAAQPTISIPVLRALYQHDTALCKITSHNIIKFFGERLTLEDLTMPLNKIEIIRDEVRNYSIYITCKLNPIPL
;
A
#
# COMPACT_ATOMS: atom_id res chain seq x y z
N PHE A 1 -9.43 -10.21 26.55
CA PHE A 1 -9.74 -11.42 25.76
C PHE A 1 -8.48 -12.27 25.71
N PRO A 2 -8.59 -13.62 25.68
CA PRO A 2 -7.41 -14.48 25.50
C PRO A 2 -6.81 -14.28 24.10
N CYS A 3 -5.60 -14.79 23.86
CA CYS A 3 -4.99 -14.77 22.53
C CYS A 3 -5.91 -15.45 21.50
N PRO A 4 -6.08 -14.92 20.27
CA PRO A 4 -6.82 -15.62 19.22
C PRO A 4 -6.11 -16.88 18.71
N LYS A 5 -4.78 -16.96 18.85
CA LYS A 5 -3.95 -18.04 18.27
C LYS A 5 -3.61 -19.17 19.26
N CYS A 6 -3.59 -18.90 20.56
CA CYS A 6 -3.36 -19.94 21.58
C CYS A 6 -4.33 -19.77 22.75
N GLU A 7 -4.41 -20.79 23.60
CA GLU A 7 -5.31 -20.85 24.76
C GLU A 7 -4.78 -20.09 26.00
N VAL A 8 -3.83 -19.16 25.84
CA VAL A 8 -3.34 -18.35 26.95
C VAL A 8 -4.47 -17.54 27.62
N PRO A 9 -4.61 -17.60 28.95
CA PRO A 9 -5.58 -16.78 29.65
C PRO A 9 -5.14 -15.31 29.65
N ARG A 10 -6.11 -14.39 29.80
CA ARG A 10 -5.86 -12.95 29.78
C ARG A 10 -4.79 -12.51 30.79
N THR A 11 -4.73 -13.15 31.94
CA THR A 11 -3.78 -12.84 33.03
C THR A 11 -2.34 -13.16 32.67
N ASN A 12 -2.10 -14.01 31.67
CA ASN A 12 -0.78 -14.53 31.33
C ASN A 12 -0.32 -14.08 29.94
N LEU A 13 -0.96 -13.05 29.35
CA LEU A 13 -0.62 -12.56 28.01
C LEU A 13 0.82 -12.02 27.90
N LEU A 14 1.41 -11.55 29.01
CA LEU A 14 2.78 -11.05 29.04
C LEU A 14 3.81 -12.11 29.48
N ASP A 15 3.38 -13.35 29.74
CA ASP A 15 4.32 -14.43 29.98
C ASP A 15 4.78 -14.99 28.63
N TYR A 16 6.00 -14.61 28.25
CA TYR A 16 6.64 -15.08 27.02
C TYR A 16 7.37 -16.42 27.20
N THR A 17 7.46 -16.94 28.41
CA THR A 17 8.22 -18.16 28.74
C THR A 17 7.36 -19.41 28.63
N GLN A 18 6.08 -19.30 28.98
CA GLN A 18 5.17 -20.43 28.95
C GLN A 18 4.56 -20.64 27.56
N LYS A 19 4.57 -21.89 27.11
CA LYS A 19 3.87 -22.29 25.89
C LYS A 19 2.45 -22.75 26.23
N TYR A 20 1.50 -22.22 25.48
CA TYR A 20 0.10 -22.62 25.53
C TYR A 20 -0.27 -23.40 24.28
N LYS A 21 -1.31 -24.24 24.38
CA LYS A 21 -1.83 -24.99 23.24
C LYS A 21 -2.25 -24.03 22.12
N ILE A 22 -1.76 -24.29 20.91
CA ILE A 22 -2.14 -23.52 19.71
C ILE A 22 -3.55 -23.96 19.30
N ARG A 23 -4.41 -23.00 18.96
CA ARG A 23 -5.72 -23.30 18.39
C ARG A 23 -5.58 -23.85 16.98
N THR A 24 -6.33 -24.90 16.71
CA THR A 24 -6.46 -25.45 15.37
C THR A 24 -7.62 -24.81 14.61
N ALA A 25 -7.65 -25.02 13.29
CA ALA A 25 -8.79 -24.64 12.47
C ALA A 25 -10.07 -25.38 12.90
N GLU A 26 -9.94 -26.62 13.38
CA GLU A 26 -11.06 -27.41 13.89
C GLU A 26 -11.67 -26.79 15.16
N ASP A 27 -10.82 -26.39 16.12
CA ASP A 27 -11.26 -25.68 17.33
C ASP A 27 -12.02 -24.39 16.95
N THR A 28 -11.42 -23.59 16.06
CA THR A 28 -12.00 -22.32 15.60
C THR A 28 -13.34 -22.52 14.90
N ASN A 29 -13.44 -23.53 14.03
CA ASN A 29 -14.68 -23.88 13.36
C ASN A 29 -15.76 -24.37 14.34
N SER A 30 -15.38 -25.12 15.38
CA SER A 30 -16.30 -25.52 16.45
C SER A 30 -16.88 -24.30 17.16
N TYR A 31 -16.04 -23.34 17.56
CA TYR A 31 -16.48 -22.10 18.21
C TYR A 31 -17.37 -21.25 17.30
N LEU A 32 -17.02 -21.12 16.02
CA LEU A 32 -17.84 -20.41 15.04
C LEU A 32 -19.21 -21.10 14.85
N LYS A 33 -19.25 -22.42 14.76
CA LYS A 33 -20.51 -23.20 14.68
C LYS A 33 -21.38 -22.98 15.93
N GLN A 34 -20.78 -22.94 17.12
CA GLN A 34 -21.49 -22.66 18.36
C GLN A 34 -22.01 -21.21 18.39
N ALA A 35 -21.17 -20.24 18.05
CA ALA A 35 -21.51 -18.82 18.02
C ALA A 35 -22.60 -18.50 16.98
N ASN A 36 -22.58 -19.17 15.82
CA ASN A 36 -23.57 -18.99 14.75
C ASN A 36 -24.96 -19.51 15.08
N LYS A 37 -25.12 -20.33 16.14
CA LYS A 37 -26.44 -20.70 16.67
C LYS A 37 -27.10 -19.56 17.45
N LEU A 38 -26.33 -18.54 17.83
CA LEU A 38 -26.77 -17.38 18.60
C LEU A 38 -26.79 -16.12 17.72
N LYS A 39 -27.49 -15.09 18.16
CA LYS A 39 -27.58 -13.77 17.51
C LYS A 39 -27.16 -12.66 18.46
N GLY A 40 -26.74 -11.52 17.90
CA GLY A 40 -26.39 -10.32 18.66
C GLY A 40 -25.30 -10.56 19.71
N ASP A 41 -25.49 -9.99 20.90
CA ASP A 41 -24.49 -9.96 21.96
C ASP A 41 -24.10 -11.35 22.48
N ALA A 42 -25.03 -12.31 22.45
CA ALA A 42 -24.76 -13.68 22.88
C ALA A 42 -23.77 -14.40 21.95
N LYS A 43 -23.84 -14.12 20.63
CA LYS A 43 -22.86 -14.60 19.66
C LYS A 43 -21.50 -13.94 19.91
N GLU A 44 -21.48 -12.64 20.13
CA GLU A 44 -20.22 -11.91 20.33
C GLU A 44 -19.53 -12.29 21.65
N LYS A 45 -20.30 -12.63 22.69
CA LYS A 45 -19.77 -13.14 23.96
C LYS A 45 -18.96 -14.42 23.77
N ILE A 46 -19.52 -15.43 23.08
CA ILE A 46 -18.80 -16.69 22.80
C ILE A 46 -17.50 -16.41 22.03
N LEU A 47 -17.57 -15.58 20.99
CA LEU A 47 -16.38 -15.26 20.19
C LEU A 47 -15.30 -14.57 21.05
N LYS A 48 -15.71 -13.58 21.85
CA LYS A 48 -14.83 -12.85 22.78
C LYS A 48 -14.20 -13.75 23.84
N ASP A 49 -14.94 -14.71 24.38
CA ASP A 49 -14.44 -15.67 25.36
C ASP A 49 -13.29 -16.52 24.80
N HIS A 50 -13.26 -16.73 23.47
CA HIS A 50 -12.16 -17.39 22.76
C HIS A 50 -11.18 -16.43 22.06
N GLY A 51 -11.28 -15.12 22.30
CA GLY A 51 -10.40 -14.13 21.66
C GLY A 51 -10.67 -13.94 20.16
N LEU A 52 -11.77 -14.49 19.65
CA LEU A 52 -12.16 -14.44 18.25
C LEU A 52 -13.07 -13.22 17.99
N ARG A 53 -13.04 -12.77 16.74
CA ARG A 53 -13.99 -11.83 16.16
C ARG A 53 -14.58 -12.49 14.92
N ASN A 54 -15.70 -11.98 14.41
CA ASN A 54 -16.31 -12.50 13.17
C ASN A 54 -15.54 -11.99 11.92
N VAL A 55 -14.21 -12.09 11.95
CA VAL A 55 -13.29 -11.70 10.88
C VAL A 55 -12.06 -12.61 10.95
N GLU A 56 -11.58 -13.05 9.78
CA GLU A 56 -10.30 -13.76 9.67
C GLU A 56 -9.16 -12.74 9.74
N VAL A 57 -8.19 -12.95 10.63
CA VAL A 57 -7.06 -12.04 10.82
C VAL A 57 -5.75 -12.79 10.60
N THR A 58 -5.02 -12.41 9.55
CA THR A 58 -3.64 -12.83 9.33
C THR A 58 -2.67 -11.89 10.06
N HIS A 59 -1.45 -12.38 10.35
CA HIS A 59 -0.43 -11.58 11.01
C HIS A 59 0.04 -10.44 10.09
N ASP A 60 -0.29 -9.21 10.49
CA ASP A 60 0.18 -8.01 9.81
C ASP A 60 1.07 -7.17 10.75
N ARG A 61 2.32 -6.99 10.32
CA ARG A 61 3.33 -6.22 11.05
C ARG A 61 2.90 -4.76 11.23
N LEU A 62 2.19 -4.17 10.27
CA LEU A 62 1.78 -2.77 10.38
C LEU A 62 0.75 -2.56 11.50
N HIS A 63 -0.29 -3.39 11.57
CA HIS A 63 -1.33 -3.28 12.59
C HIS A 63 -0.86 -3.78 13.97
N ILE A 64 0.04 -4.76 14.04
CA ILE A 64 0.54 -5.30 15.32
C ILE A 64 1.56 -4.35 15.95
N PHE A 65 2.57 -3.92 15.20
CA PHE A 65 3.67 -3.11 15.73
C PHE A 65 3.35 -1.61 15.65
N HIS A 66 3.25 -1.07 14.43
CA HIS A 66 3.19 0.39 14.23
C HIS A 66 1.85 1.01 14.65
N GLY A 67 0.72 0.41 14.32
CA GLY A 67 -0.60 0.95 14.71
C GLY A 67 -1.04 0.53 16.12
N GLY A 68 -0.35 -0.42 16.76
CA GLY A 68 -0.85 -1.12 17.94
C GLY A 68 -0.17 -0.78 19.26
N VAL A 69 1.15 -0.64 19.25
CA VAL A 69 1.96 -0.48 20.47
C VAL A 69 2.55 0.94 20.57
N PHE A 70 2.71 1.59 19.42
CA PHE A 70 3.41 2.86 19.20
C PHE A 70 2.64 4.19 19.43
N PRO A 71 1.30 4.30 19.63
CA PRO A 71 0.64 5.62 19.60
C PRO A 71 1.01 6.66 20.68
N HIS A 72 1.87 6.33 21.67
CA HIS A 72 2.17 7.21 22.80
C HIS A 72 3.69 7.31 23.03
N HIS A 73 4.36 8.28 22.40
CA HIS A 73 5.82 8.45 22.51
C HIS A 73 6.27 9.79 23.08
N LEU A 74 7.50 9.74 23.60
CA LEU A 74 8.28 10.81 24.20
C LEU A 74 9.09 11.52 23.09
N TRP A 75 9.09 12.86 23.10
CA TRP A 75 9.67 13.65 22.02
C TRP A 75 10.77 14.58 22.55
N VAL A 76 11.93 14.59 21.89
CA VAL A 76 13.04 15.51 22.19
C VAL A 76 13.51 16.18 20.89
N ASP A 77 12.78 17.22 20.47
CA ASP A 77 12.95 17.84 19.14
C ASP A 77 14.38 18.27 18.81
N LYS A 78 15.11 18.83 19.79
CA LYS A 78 16.49 19.30 19.59
C LYS A 78 17.45 18.20 19.16
N GLN A 79 17.29 16.99 19.68
CA GLN A 79 18.16 15.87 19.31
C GLN A 79 17.70 15.16 18.03
N ILE A 80 16.40 15.21 17.73
CA ILE A 80 15.88 14.71 16.45
C ILE A 80 16.44 15.55 15.30
N ALA A 81 16.52 16.88 15.47
CA ALA A 81 17.13 17.76 14.47
C ALA A 81 18.63 17.49 14.21
N SER A 82 19.36 16.89 15.17
CA SER A 82 20.78 16.58 15.02
C SER A 82 21.05 15.24 14.32
N LEU A 83 20.02 14.51 13.92
CA LEU A 83 20.20 13.23 13.23
C LEU A 83 20.84 13.42 11.85
N PRO A 84 21.80 12.55 11.48
CA PRO A 84 22.33 12.57 10.13
C PRO A 84 21.22 12.26 9.12
N ARG A 85 21.27 12.93 7.96
CA ARG A 85 20.35 12.65 6.86
C ARG A 85 20.72 11.32 6.22
N TRP A 86 19.73 10.46 6.00
CA TRP A 86 19.89 9.19 5.27
C TRP A 86 19.02 9.18 4.01
N SER A 87 19.56 8.60 2.94
CA SER A 87 18.85 8.48 1.67
C SER A 87 17.58 7.65 1.85
N GLY A 88 16.44 8.18 1.39
CA GLY A 88 15.13 7.54 1.57
C GLY A 88 14.52 7.70 2.96
N LEU A 89 15.12 8.50 3.86
CA LEU A 89 14.53 8.86 5.15
C LEU A 89 14.16 10.34 5.21
N ASN A 90 12.93 10.63 5.61
CA ASN A 90 12.51 11.99 5.92
C ASN A 90 13.26 12.53 7.14
N HIS A 91 13.89 13.69 6.99
CA HIS A 91 14.56 14.39 8.08
C HIS A 91 13.57 15.34 8.76
N PHE A 92 13.47 15.26 10.09
CA PHE A 92 12.52 16.05 10.86
C PHE A 92 13.26 17.06 11.74
N ASN A 93 12.90 18.34 11.61
CA ASN A 93 13.45 19.40 12.46
C ASN A 93 12.76 19.48 13.85
N GLY A 94 11.66 18.76 14.03
CA GLY A 94 10.85 18.68 15.23
C GLY A 94 9.60 17.87 14.94
N VAL A 95 9.14 17.07 15.91
CA VAL A 95 8.10 16.05 15.68
C VAL A 95 6.91 16.18 16.62
N THR A 96 7.03 16.98 17.68
CA THR A 96 5.93 17.37 18.58
C THR A 96 4.76 18.07 17.89
N HIS A 97 4.99 18.81 16.79
CA HIS A 97 3.97 19.63 16.12
C HIS A 97 3.42 19.01 14.82
N MET A 98 3.80 17.78 14.46
CA MET A 98 3.31 17.16 13.24
C MET A 98 1.88 16.61 13.40
N LEU A 99 0.95 17.14 12.61
CA LEU A 99 -0.40 16.59 12.49
C LEU A 99 -0.36 15.30 11.65
N PHE A 100 -0.54 14.16 12.33
CA PHE A 100 -0.50 12.82 11.75
C PHE A 100 -1.71 12.55 10.84
N SER A 101 -1.59 12.91 9.55
CA SER A 101 -2.64 12.66 8.54
C SER A 101 -2.19 11.74 7.40
N ASP A 102 -0.91 11.35 7.36
CA ASP A 102 -0.32 10.55 6.28
C ASP A 102 0.32 9.28 6.82
N GLY A 103 -0.22 8.12 6.43
CA GLY A 103 0.28 6.81 6.83
C GLY A 103 1.70 6.49 6.33
N SER A 104 2.16 7.16 5.26
CA SER A 104 3.55 7.03 4.76
C SER A 104 4.50 7.85 5.64
N LYS A 105 4.11 9.05 6.07
CA LYS A 105 4.88 9.82 7.05
C LYS A 105 4.86 9.15 8.42
N TYR A 106 3.73 8.60 8.83
CA TYR A 106 3.64 7.76 10.03
C TYR A 106 4.55 6.55 9.90
N GLU A 107 4.66 5.96 8.69
CA GLU A 107 5.60 4.89 8.39
C GLU A 107 7.06 5.35 8.40
N ASP A 108 7.42 6.49 7.86
CA ASP A 108 8.80 7.00 7.97
C ASP A 108 9.13 7.40 9.42
N ILE A 109 8.10 7.81 10.17
CA ILE A 109 8.10 8.07 11.62
C ILE A 109 7.92 6.76 12.44
N SER A 110 7.75 5.55 11.87
CA SER A 110 7.56 4.32 12.68
C SER A 110 8.30 3.08 12.20
N LYS A 111 8.50 2.91 10.88
CA LYS A 111 8.92 1.65 10.24
C LYS A 111 10.41 1.51 9.99
N VAL A 112 11.22 2.56 10.15
CA VAL A 112 12.67 2.42 9.91
C VAL A 112 13.53 3.18 10.90
N ASN A 113 13.06 4.26 11.55
CA ASN A 113 14.00 5.07 12.32
C ASN A 113 13.49 5.65 13.64
N PHE A 114 12.23 5.56 14.05
CA PHE A 114 11.83 6.37 15.20
C PHE A 114 12.19 5.81 16.57
N THR A 115 12.21 4.51 16.80
CA THR A 115 12.73 4.00 18.07
C THR A 115 14.27 4.08 18.16
N PRO A 116 15.07 3.84 17.08
CA PRO A 116 16.50 4.16 17.07
C PRO A 116 16.73 5.65 17.28
N VAL A 117 15.86 6.50 16.72
CA VAL A 117 15.90 7.95 16.89
C VAL A 117 15.49 8.38 18.27
N ILE A 118 14.45 7.82 18.90
CA ILE A 118 14.10 8.10 20.30
C ILE A 118 15.27 7.67 21.16
N ILE A 119 15.77 6.45 21.00
CA ILE A 119 16.93 5.96 21.76
C ILE A 119 18.12 6.90 21.52
N PHE A 120 18.43 7.26 20.28
CA PHE A 120 19.50 8.20 19.95
C PHE A 120 19.24 9.62 20.47
N ALA A 121 17.99 10.07 20.53
CA ALA A 121 17.61 11.40 20.97
C ALA A 121 17.47 11.51 22.49
N THR A 122 17.52 10.38 23.20
CA THR A 122 17.27 10.33 24.64
C THR A 122 18.36 9.62 25.42
N TYR A 123 19.24 8.81 24.81
CA TYR A 123 20.22 7.98 25.54
C TYR A 123 21.15 8.79 26.45
N ASN A 124 21.49 10.01 26.06
CA ASN A 124 22.38 10.91 26.80
C ASN A 124 21.62 11.80 27.81
N VAL A 125 20.30 11.90 27.70
CA VAL A 125 19.46 12.73 28.60
C VAL A 125 18.77 11.86 29.65
N ILE A 126 18.25 10.71 29.24
CA ILE A 126 17.60 9.71 30.09
C ILE A 126 18.65 8.65 30.41
N THR A 127 19.52 8.97 31.35
CA THR A 127 20.48 8.03 31.93
C THR A 127 19.88 7.34 33.14
N GLU A 128 20.44 6.20 33.54
CA GLU A 128 20.03 5.48 34.75
C GLU A 128 20.09 6.37 36.00
N ALA A 129 21.13 7.21 36.11
CA ALA A 129 21.29 8.13 37.22
C ALA A 129 20.29 9.31 37.20
N ALA A 130 19.98 9.84 36.02
CA ALA A 130 19.09 10.99 35.89
C ALA A 130 17.61 10.61 36.00
N CYS A 131 17.22 9.47 35.43
CA CYS A 131 15.85 8.99 35.43
C CYS A 131 15.82 7.45 35.35
N PRO A 132 15.86 6.75 36.50
CA PRO A 132 15.86 5.28 36.53
C PRO A 132 14.64 4.66 35.82
N LEU A 133 13.45 5.22 36.02
CA LEU A 133 12.22 4.75 35.37
C LEU A 133 12.24 4.97 33.85
N GLY A 134 12.68 6.16 33.41
CA GLY A 134 12.84 6.45 31.99
C GLY A 134 13.89 5.55 31.35
N TYR A 135 14.97 5.24 32.06
CA TYR A 135 16.01 4.32 31.59
C TYR A 135 15.48 2.90 31.38
N LEU A 136 14.66 2.37 32.31
CA LEU A 136 13.97 1.09 32.11
C LEU A 136 13.04 1.11 30.89
N LEU A 137 12.30 2.20 30.67
CA LEU A 137 11.49 2.37 29.46
C LEU A 137 12.35 2.36 28.19
N LEU A 138 13.53 3.00 28.21
CA LEU A 138 14.48 2.95 27.09
C LEU A 138 14.99 1.53 26.82
N LYS A 139 15.22 0.71 27.86
CA LYS A 139 15.57 -0.70 27.69
C LYS A 139 14.45 -1.47 26.99
N CYS A 140 13.18 -1.27 27.40
CA CYS A 140 12.02 -1.86 26.74
C CYS A 140 11.92 -1.44 25.25
N LEU A 141 12.16 -0.16 24.94
CA LEU A 141 12.17 0.35 23.57
C LEU A 141 13.31 -0.27 22.74
N ARG A 142 14.48 -0.47 23.33
CA ARG A 142 15.62 -1.13 22.69
C ARG A 142 15.32 -2.59 22.38
N THR A 143 14.78 -3.35 23.33
CA THR A 143 14.47 -4.77 23.08
C THR A 143 13.28 -4.95 22.14
N TYR A 144 12.29 -4.06 22.20
CA TYR A 144 11.22 -3.96 21.19
C TYR A 144 11.80 -3.87 19.76
N LEU A 145 12.82 -3.02 19.57
CA LEU A 145 13.45 -2.85 18.27
C LEU A 145 14.21 -4.06 17.79
N ILE A 146 14.91 -4.73 18.68
CA ILE A 146 15.65 -5.93 18.32
C ILE A 146 14.67 -6.98 17.80
N VAL A 147 13.50 -7.13 18.44
CA VAL A 147 12.43 -8.01 17.95
C VAL A 147 11.93 -7.57 16.57
N ASP A 148 11.57 -6.29 16.39
CA ASP A 148 11.08 -5.80 15.10
C ASP A 148 12.11 -5.96 13.97
N MET A 149 13.40 -5.76 14.27
CA MET A 149 14.51 -5.97 13.34
C MET A 149 14.59 -7.42 12.87
N TYR A 150 14.51 -8.40 13.78
CA TYR A 150 14.49 -9.81 13.38
C TYR A 150 13.25 -10.14 12.56
N VAL A 151 12.07 -9.66 12.95
CA VAL A 151 10.80 -9.88 12.23
C VAL A 151 10.80 -9.25 10.83
N ALA A 152 11.59 -8.19 10.64
CA ALA A 152 11.72 -7.46 9.39
C ALA A 152 12.60 -8.17 8.34
N LEU A 153 13.36 -9.19 8.74
CA LEU A 153 14.28 -9.86 7.82
C LEU A 153 13.52 -10.48 6.64
N GLU A 154 14.03 -10.24 5.45
CA GLU A 154 13.45 -10.79 4.21
C GLU A 154 13.83 -12.25 3.98
N VAL A 155 14.90 -12.70 4.65
CA VAL A 155 15.39 -14.06 4.62
C VAL A 155 15.66 -14.49 6.05
N HIS A 156 15.04 -15.59 6.46
CA HIS A 156 15.25 -16.18 7.77
C HIS A 156 16.03 -17.49 7.66
N THR A 157 17.08 -17.59 8.45
CA THR A 157 17.78 -18.84 8.75
C THR A 157 17.30 -19.40 10.09
N GLN A 158 17.61 -20.67 10.35
CA GLN A 158 17.36 -21.29 11.65
C GLN A 158 17.97 -20.47 12.80
N THR A 159 19.16 -19.91 12.61
CA THR A 159 19.84 -19.05 13.57
C THR A 159 19.04 -17.76 13.84
N THR A 160 18.67 -17.01 12.79
CA THR A 160 17.92 -15.75 12.97
C THR A 160 16.55 -15.97 13.61
N ILE A 161 15.92 -17.13 13.38
CA ILE A 161 14.67 -17.50 14.04
C ILE A 161 14.89 -17.76 15.53
N GLN A 162 15.96 -18.46 15.89
CA GLN A 162 16.31 -18.72 17.29
C GLN A 162 16.67 -17.43 18.04
N GLU A 163 17.49 -16.58 17.42
CA GLU A 163 17.87 -15.27 17.96
C GLU A 163 16.65 -14.35 18.12
N GLY A 164 15.76 -14.33 17.13
CA GLY A 164 14.50 -13.60 17.21
C GLY A 164 13.60 -14.05 18.36
N ARG A 165 13.53 -15.36 18.64
CA ARG A 165 12.81 -15.88 19.82
C ARG A 165 13.48 -15.49 21.12
N ALA A 166 14.81 -15.51 21.18
CA ALA A 166 15.55 -15.04 22.35
C ALA A 166 15.32 -13.53 22.59
N ALA A 167 15.24 -12.74 21.51
CA ALA A 167 14.93 -11.31 21.60
C ALA A 167 13.53 -11.05 22.20
N ILE A 168 12.52 -11.87 21.88
CA ILE A 168 11.19 -11.77 22.50
C ILE A 168 11.26 -12.02 24.00
N LEU A 169 12.03 -13.03 24.43
CA LEU A 169 12.21 -13.31 25.86
C LEU A 169 12.92 -12.15 26.58
N ALA A 170 13.94 -11.57 25.96
CA ALA A 170 14.64 -10.40 26.51
C ALA A 170 13.72 -9.18 26.64
N PHE A 171 12.87 -8.93 25.62
CA PHE A 171 11.85 -7.89 25.70
C PHE A 171 10.85 -8.14 26.84
N GLY A 172 10.40 -9.39 27.01
CA GLY A 172 9.52 -9.77 28.11
C GLY A 172 10.14 -9.46 29.48
N ALA A 173 11.41 -9.82 29.68
CA ALA A 173 12.12 -9.56 30.93
C ALA A 173 12.26 -8.05 31.22
N ASP A 174 12.64 -7.24 30.23
CA ASP A 174 12.74 -5.78 30.41
C ASP A 174 11.38 -5.14 30.67
N LEU A 175 10.31 -5.59 29.98
CA LEU A 175 8.96 -5.10 30.20
C LEU A 175 8.46 -5.43 31.60
N THR A 176 8.69 -6.67 32.08
CA THR A 176 8.36 -7.06 33.47
C THR A 176 9.13 -6.21 34.47
N ALA A 177 10.42 -5.96 34.25
CA ALA A 177 11.22 -5.10 35.14
C ALA A 177 10.68 -3.67 35.19
N TYR A 178 10.31 -3.10 34.04
CA TYR A 178 9.69 -1.77 33.97
C TYR A 178 8.33 -1.75 34.69
N MET A 179 7.45 -2.71 34.42
CA MET A 179 6.14 -2.81 35.08
C MET A 179 6.26 -2.91 36.60
N ASN A 180 7.18 -3.73 37.10
CA ASN A 180 7.42 -3.84 38.54
C ASN A 180 7.95 -2.53 39.15
N ALA A 181 8.73 -1.76 38.38
CA ALA A 181 9.30 -0.50 38.86
C ALA A 181 8.28 0.66 38.85
N VAL A 182 7.28 0.62 37.97
CA VAL A 182 6.22 1.64 37.92
C VAL A 182 4.98 1.28 38.74
N ALA A 183 4.90 0.06 39.27
CA ALA A 183 3.80 -0.36 40.13
C ALA A 183 3.59 0.63 41.29
N ASP A 184 2.35 0.99 41.55
CA ASP A 184 1.95 1.96 42.58
C ASP A 184 2.51 3.39 42.40
N THR A 185 3.04 3.72 41.22
CA THR A 185 3.48 5.09 40.87
C THR A 185 2.43 5.80 40.00
N GLU A 186 2.64 7.09 39.72
CA GLU A 186 1.81 7.85 38.77
C GLU A 186 1.86 7.31 37.32
N PHE A 187 2.81 6.42 37.02
CA PHE A 187 2.99 5.78 35.72
C PHE A 187 2.37 4.37 35.62
N ASP A 188 1.60 3.95 36.62
CA ASP A 188 0.91 2.64 36.67
C ASP A 188 -0.49 2.63 35.98
N ASP A 189 -0.77 3.65 35.16
CA ASP A 189 -2.07 3.80 34.50
C ASP A 189 -2.26 2.83 33.30
N LYS A 190 -1.16 2.34 32.76
CA LYS A 190 -1.15 1.55 31.53
C LYS A 190 -1.22 0.05 31.80
N ASN A 191 -2.38 -0.55 31.48
CA ASN A 191 -2.54 -2.00 31.49
C ASN A 191 -1.87 -2.67 30.28
N TRP A 192 -0.56 -2.92 30.38
CA TRP A 192 0.24 -3.61 29.36
C TRP A 192 -0.31 -5.00 29.00
N GLY A 193 -0.87 -5.73 29.98
CA GLY A 193 -1.47 -7.06 29.77
C GLY A 193 -2.77 -7.06 28.99
N ALA A 194 -3.42 -5.90 28.80
CA ALA A 194 -4.58 -5.76 27.93
C ALA A 194 -4.20 -5.69 26.44
N ILE A 195 -2.92 -5.42 26.12
CA ILE A 195 -2.44 -5.25 24.75
C ILE A 195 -2.11 -6.63 24.15
N ILE A 196 -3.14 -7.29 23.60
CA ILE A 196 -3.02 -8.62 23.00
C ILE A 196 -1.94 -8.71 21.90
N LYS A 197 -1.66 -7.59 21.23
CA LYS A 197 -0.66 -7.48 20.17
C LYS A 197 0.76 -7.77 20.68
N LEU A 198 1.06 -7.49 21.95
CA LEU A 198 2.34 -7.83 22.57
C LEU A 198 2.49 -9.36 22.70
N HIS A 199 1.42 -10.06 23.09
CA HIS A 199 1.46 -11.51 23.18
C HIS A 199 1.66 -12.21 21.82
N LEU A 200 1.08 -11.67 20.74
CA LEU A 200 1.18 -12.27 19.40
C LEU A 200 2.64 -12.45 18.92
N TRP A 201 3.58 -11.74 19.53
CA TRP A 201 5.01 -11.89 19.24
C TRP A 201 5.52 -13.30 19.52
N VAL A 202 5.01 -13.98 20.55
CA VAL A 202 5.36 -15.38 20.86
C VAL A 202 5.14 -16.30 19.65
N HIS A 203 4.19 -15.94 18.79
CA HIS A 203 3.81 -16.73 17.63
C HIS A 203 4.49 -16.31 16.32
N ILE A 204 5.16 -15.16 16.28
CA ILE A 204 5.56 -14.54 15.01
C ILE A 204 6.56 -15.37 14.24
N PHE A 205 7.52 -15.99 14.93
CA PHE A 205 8.52 -16.84 14.31
C PHE A 205 7.99 -18.23 13.92
N ASP A 206 6.88 -18.66 14.51
CA ASP A 206 6.14 -19.83 14.01
C ASP A 206 5.35 -19.46 12.75
N ASP A 207 4.69 -18.29 12.73
CA ASP A 207 4.05 -17.80 11.50
C ASP A 207 5.05 -17.61 10.37
N ILE A 208 6.26 -17.10 10.64
CA ILE A 208 7.31 -16.95 9.63
C ILE A 208 7.70 -18.30 9.04
N LYS A 209 7.80 -19.35 9.86
CA LYS A 209 8.10 -20.70 9.38
C LYS A 209 6.96 -21.29 8.54
N ASP A 210 5.72 -21.06 8.96
CA ASP A 210 4.55 -21.70 8.35
C ASP A 210 4.05 -20.96 7.10
N LYS A 211 4.17 -19.63 7.09
CA LYS A 211 3.56 -18.72 6.09
C LYS A 211 4.57 -17.89 5.30
N GLY A 212 5.85 -17.95 5.68
CA GLY A 212 6.91 -17.13 5.09
C GLY A 212 7.04 -15.76 5.75
N VAL A 213 7.95 -14.96 5.20
CA VAL A 213 8.38 -13.68 5.80
C VAL A 213 7.27 -12.64 5.90
N SER A 214 7.36 -11.78 6.93
CA SER A 214 6.35 -10.77 7.26
C SER A 214 6.06 -9.78 6.12
N ARG A 215 7.01 -9.60 5.19
CA ARG A 215 6.82 -8.80 3.98
C ARG A 215 5.67 -9.35 3.10
N ASN A 216 5.43 -10.65 3.07
CA ASN A 216 4.43 -11.27 2.20
C ASN A 216 3.01 -11.20 2.78
N SER A 217 2.87 -11.04 4.09
CA SER A 217 1.58 -11.00 4.79
C SER A 217 1.17 -9.60 5.24
N ASN A 218 1.88 -8.56 4.78
CA ASN A 218 1.61 -7.18 5.19
C ASN A 218 0.40 -6.59 4.45
N THR A 219 -0.41 -5.77 5.13
CA THR A 219 -1.61 -5.14 4.53
C THR A 219 -1.33 -3.82 3.83
N LYS A 220 -0.06 -3.40 3.74
CA LYS A 220 0.31 -2.10 3.17
C LYS A 220 -0.16 -1.91 1.71
N PRO A 221 -0.08 -2.91 0.80
CA PRO A 221 -0.62 -2.77 -0.55
C PRO A 221 -2.11 -2.43 -0.52
N ASN A 222 -2.88 -3.13 0.30
CA ASN A 222 -4.33 -2.91 0.43
C ASN A 222 -4.64 -1.53 1.03
N GLU A 223 -3.87 -1.10 2.03
CA GLU A 223 -4.02 0.23 2.61
C GLU A 223 -3.67 1.35 1.63
N LYS A 224 -2.56 1.20 0.89
CA LYS A 224 -2.18 2.14 -0.17
C LYS A 224 -3.22 2.17 -1.28
N LEU A 225 -3.85 1.03 -1.61
CA LEU A 225 -4.91 0.92 -2.60
C LEU A 225 -6.17 1.73 -2.21
N HIS A 226 -6.47 1.91 -0.93
CA HIS A 226 -7.62 2.71 -0.50
C HIS A 226 -7.57 4.16 -1.00
N GLY A 227 -6.38 4.76 -1.10
CA GLY A 227 -6.21 6.13 -1.60
C GLY A 227 -6.69 6.28 -3.05
N PRO A 228 -6.10 5.54 -4.01
CA PRO A 228 -6.56 5.47 -5.39
C PRO A 228 -8.02 5.07 -5.53
N LEU A 229 -8.51 4.06 -4.78
CA LEU A 229 -9.92 3.66 -4.83
C LEU A 229 -10.85 4.78 -4.39
N LYS A 230 -10.51 5.50 -3.31
CA LYS A 230 -11.27 6.66 -2.85
C LYS A 230 -11.28 7.75 -3.92
N LYS A 231 -10.14 8.07 -4.51
CA LYS A 231 -10.06 9.06 -5.62
C LYS A 231 -10.88 8.62 -6.82
N HIS A 232 -10.80 7.35 -7.20
CA HIS A 232 -11.57 6.79 -8.31
C HIS A 232 -13.08 6.89 -8.05
N TYR A 233 -13.52 6.52 -6.84
CA TYR A 233 -14.92 6.65 -6.43
C TYR A 233 -15.38 8.11 -6.43
N LEU A 234 -14.60 9.02 -5.83
CA LEU A 234 -14.90 10.46 -5.80
C LEU A 234 -14.96 11.08 -7.20
N ARG A 235 -14.04 10.70 -8.10
CA ARG A 235 -13.88 11.30 -9.42
C ARG A 235 -14.75 10.65 -10.49
N ARG A 236 -15.18 9.39 -10.34
CA ARG A 236 -15.91 8.65 -11.38
C ARG A 236 -17.37 8.38 -11.03
N THR A 237 -17.83 8.79 -9.84
CA THR A 237 -19.21 8.61 -9.42
C THR A 237 -19.82 9.91 -8.91
N ASN A 238 -21.13 10.04 -9.03
CA ASN A 238 -21.92 11.10 -8.42
C ASN A 238 -22.54 10.68 -7.06
N PHE A 239 -22.00 9.62 -6.43
CA PHE A 239 -22.49 9.03 -5.17
C PHE A 239 -23.93 8.46 -5.21
N LYS A 240 -24.53 8.34 -6.39
CA LYS A 240 -25.85 7.72 -6.63
C LYS A 240 -25.69 6.66 -7.70
N ASP A 241 -26.44 5.56 -7.66
CA ASP A 241 -26.40 4.50 -8.70
C ASP A 241 -24.97 4.18 -9.19
N VAL A 242 -24.09 3.92 -8.22
CA VAL A 242 -22.64 3.92 -8.44
C VAL A 242 -22.16 2.71 -9.24
N ALA A 243 -22.84 1.56 -9.14
CA ALA A 243 -22.41 0.33 -9.79
C ALA A 243 -22.36 0.46 -11.34
N PRO A 244 -23.40 0.95 -12.03
CA PRO A 244 -23.31 1.22 -13.47
C PRO A 244 -22.20 2.22 -13.86
N GLN A 245 -21.91 3.21 -13.01
CA GLN A 245 -20.87 4.21 -13.26
C GLN A 245 -19.47 3.60 -13.19
N ILE A 246 -19.21 2.80 -12.14
CA ILE A 246 -17.96 2.06 -11.96
C ILE A 246 -17.76 1.07 -13.11
N LEU A 247 -18.79 0.30 -13.47
CA LEU A 247 -18.71 -0.65 -14.59
C LEU A 247 -18.41 0.03 -15.92
N ARG A 248 -18.99 1.21 -16.18
CA ARG A 248 -18.67 1.99 -17.38
C ARG A 248 -17.23 2.49 -17.37
N ALA A 249 -16.73 2.94 -16.22
CA ALA A 249 -15.34 3.38 -16.09
C ALA A 249 -14.37 2.22 -16.34
N GLU A 250 -14.63 1.06 -15.74
CA GLU A 250 -13.83 -0.16 -15.89
C GLU A 250 -13.85 -0.65 -17.35
N HIS A 251 -15.01 -0.66 -18.00
CA HIS A 251 -15.14 -1.03 -19.40
C HIS A 251 -14.28 -0.15 -20.31
N ILE A 252 -14.29 1.18 -20.09
CA ILE A 252 -13.48 2.11 -20.87
C ILE A 252 -11.98 1.91 -20.63
N CYS A 253 -11.57 1.69 -19.39
CA CYS A 253 -10.17 1.35 -19.06
C CYS A 253 -9.73 0.05 -19.75
N CYS A 254 -10.60 -0.97 -19.76
CA CYS A 254 -10.33 -2.25 -20.42
C CYS A 254 -10.16 -2.08 -21.94
N VAL A 255 -11.07 -1.38 -22.60
CA VAL A 255 -10.99 -1.08 -24.03
C VAL A 255 -9.71 -0.30 -24.35
N ALA A 256 -9.39 0.74 -23.58
CA ALA A 256 -8.18 1.53 -23.78
C ALA A 256 -6.90 0.70 -23.64
N ARG A 257 -6.88 -0.27 -22.69
CA ARG A 257 -5.74 -1.19 -22.53
C ARG A 257 -5.59 -2.12 -23.73
N ILE A 258 -6.69 -2.70 -24.22
CA ILE A 258 -6.68 -3.55 -25.43
C ILE A 258 -6.14 -2.75 -26.62
N MET A 259 -6.68 -1.55 -26.86
CA MET A 259 -6.20 -0.67 -27.94
C MET A 259 -4.70 -0.35 -27.80
N ARG A 260 -4.21 -0.14 -26.57
CA ARG A 260 -2.79 0.12 -26.32
C ARG A 260 -1.93 -1.10 -26.61
N GLU A 261 -2.37 -2.30 -26.24
CA GLU A 261 -1.66 -3.55 -26.55
C GLU A 261 -1.62 -3.81 -28.06
N ASP A 262 -2.73 -3.58 -28.77
CA ASP A 262 -2.78 -3.70 -30.23
C ASP A 262 -1.81 -2.74 -30.92
N LEU A 263 -1.73 -1.49 -30.44
CA LEU A 263 -0.76 -0.50 -30.92
C LEU A 263 0.68 -0.93 -30.65
N LEU A 264 0.97 -1.42 -29.43
CA LEU A 264 2.32 -1.91 -29.10
C LEU A 264 2.71 -3.13 -29.95
N HIS A 265 1.75 -4.01 -30.24
CA HIS A 265 1.96 -5.14 -31.13
C HIS A 265 2.24 -4.69 -32.56
N TYR A 266 1.47 -3.72 -33.06
CA TYR A 266 1.67 -3.11 -34.37
C TYR A 266 3.05 -2.42 -34.47
N ASP A 267 3.40 -1.58 -33.49
CA ASP A 267 4.68 -0.88 -33.44
C ASP A 267 5.86 -1.84 -33.38
N LYS A 268 5.75 -2.96 -32.64
CA LYS A 268 6.78 -4.00 -32.61
C LYS A 268 6.96 -4.68 -33.97
N ASN A 269 5.86 -4.93 -34.69
CA ASN A 269 5.90 -5.60 -35.99
C ASN A 269 6.29 -4.68 -37.15
N ILE A 270 6.24 -3.36 -36.97
CA ILE A 270 6.62 -2.35 -37.98
C ILE A 270 7.93 -1.62 -37.65
N GLY A 271 8.32 -1.57 -36.37
CA GLY A 271 9.49 -0.83 -35.87
C GLY A 271 10.84 -1.48 -36.13
N GLU A 272 10.88 -2.73 -36.58
CA GLU A 272 12.09 -3.35 -37.15
C GLU A 272 12.04 -3.18 -38.68
N GLY A 273 12.42 -1.99 -39.17
CA GLY A 273 12.90 -1.91 -40.55
C GLY A 273 14.14 -2.80 -40.67
N PRO A 274 14.37 -3.49 -41.80
CA PRO A 274 15.61 -4.23 -41.98
C PRO A 274 16.79 -3.26 -41.83
N ASP A 275 17.83 -3.66 -41.10
CA ASP A 275 19.14 -3.01 -41.19
C ASP A 275 19.49 -3.00 -42.68
N ILE A 276 19.42 -1.82 -43.30
CA ILE A 276 19.94 -1.62 -44.65
C ILE A 276 21.45 -1.58 -44.47
N PRO A 277 22.22 -2.59 -44.89
CA PRO A 277 23.67 -2.47 -44.88
C PRO A 277 24.01 -1.29 -45.80
N GLU A 278 24.95 -0.43 -45.40
CA GLU A 278 25.39 0.75 -46.17
C GLU A 278 26.08 0.39 -47.51
N ASP A 279 26.01 -0.88 -47.93
CA ASP A 279 26.95 -1.52 -48.86
C ASP A 279 26.29 -2.07 -50.14
N ILE A 280 25.00 -1.80 -50.41
CA ILE A 280 24.37 -2.31 -51.63
C ILE A 280 24.48 -1.28 -52.76
N GLU A 281 25.66 -1.23 -53.38
CA GLU A 281 25.81 -0.83 -54.77
C GLU A 281 25.28 -1.93 -55.69
N GLY A 282 24.38 -1.57 -56.61
CA GLY A 282 24.28 -2.16 -57.93
C GLY A 282 23.68 -3.57 -58.08
N ASP A 283 22.55 -3.60 -58.79
CA ASP A 283 22.05 -4.70 -59.61
C ASP A 283 21.80 -6.08 -58.97
N SER A 284 20.51 -6.41 -58.82
CA SER A 284 19.91 -7.45 -59.66
C SER A 284 18.43 -7.63 -59.36
N GLU A 285 17.67 -7.78 -60.44
CA GLU A 285 16.29 -8.24 -60.48
C GLU A 285 16.10 -9.53 -59.67
N SER A 286 15.55 -9.43 -58.46
CA SER A 286 14.92 -10.58 -57.81
C SER A 286 13.55 -10.20 -57.29
N ILE A 287 12.55 -10.74 -57.98
CA ILE A 287 11.14 -10.72 -57.69
C ILE A 287 10.91 -11.46 -56.36
N VAL A 288 10.99 -10.75 -55.25
CA VAL A 288 10.17 -11.02 -54.07
C VAL A 288 9.71 -9.67 -53.55
N THR A 289 8.61 -9.20 -54.11
CA THR A 289 7.86 -8.09 -53.54
C THR A 289 7.45 -8.48 -52.13
N HIS A 290 8.13 -7.94 -51.12
CA HIS A 290 7.60 -7.90 -49.76
C HIS A 290 6.25 -7.19 -49.86
N VAL A 291 5.17 -7.96 -49.76
CA VAL A 291 3.81 -7.42 -49.76
C VAL A 291 3.62 -6.73 -48.41
N HIS A 292 3.89 -5.43 -48.39
CA HIS A 292 3.45 -4.54 -47.32
C HIS A 292 1.92 -4.42 -47.41
N LEU A 293 1.19 -5.27 -46.67
CA LEU A 293 -0.24 -5.09 -46.46
C LEU A 293 -0.46 -3.96 -45.44
N GLY A 294 -0.25 -2.73 -45.90
CA GLY A 294 -0.45 -1.53 -45.11
C GLY A 294 0.30 -0.34 -45.72
N ALA A 295 -0.23 0.21 -46.82
CA ALA A 295 0.31 1.45 -47.38
C ALA A 295 0.12 2.61 -46.39
N ALA A 296 1.15 3.44 -46.21
CA ALA A 296 1.04 4.72 -45.51
C ALA A 296 -0.16 5.48 -46.10
N GLN A 297 -1.23 5.59 -45.31
CA GLN A 297 -2.46 6.17 -45.81
C GLN A 297 -2.29 7.68 -45.94
N PRO A 298 -2.74 8.28 -47.06
CA PRO A 298 -2.77 9.73 -47.16
C PRO A 298 -3.61 10.30 -46.03
N THR A 299 -3.11 11.36 -45.43
CA THR A 299 -3.80 12.12 -44.40
C THR A 299 -5.23 12.42 -44.84
N ILE A 300 -6.20 11.98 -44.04
CA ILE A 300 -7.63 12.17 -44.31
C ILE A 300 -8.30 12.90 -43.15
N SER A 301 -9.20 13.83 -43.45
CA SER A 301 -9.98 14.52 -42.43
C SER A 301 -11.11 13.63 -41.91
N ILE A 302 -11.53 13.84 -40.65
CA ILE A 302 -12.65 13.07 -40.06
C ILE A 302 -13.93 13.12 -40.91
N PRO A 303 -14.36 14.26 -41.49
CA PRO A 303 -15.52 14.30 -42.38
C PRO A 303 -15.37 13.39 -43.60
N VAL A 304 -14.19 13.35 -44.23
CA VAL A 304 -13.94 12.53 -45.42
C VAL A 304 -13.84 11.05 -45.03
N LEU A 305 -13.22 10.74 -43.88
CA LEU A 305 -13.19 9.37 -43.34
C LEU A 305 -14.61 8.84 -43.11
N ARG A 306 -15.50 9.65 -42.55
CA ARG A 306 -16.91 9.26 -42.33
C ARG A 306 -17.66 9.04 -43.64
N ALA A 307 -17.39 9.86 -44.65
CA ALA A 307 -17.99 9.70 -45.97
C ALA A 307 -17.52 8.39 -46.65
N LEU A 308 -16.24 8.04 -46.52
CA LEU A 308 -15.69 6.80 -47.06
C LEU A 308 -16.21 5.55 -46.33
N TYR A 309 -16.44 5.64 -45.03
CA TYR A 309 -16.85 4.52 -44.18
C TYR A 309 -18.25 4.72 -43.58
N GLN A 310 -19.20 5.18 -44.40
CA GLN A 310 -20.59 5.47 -43.99
C GLN A 310 -21.36 4.26 -43.43
N HIS A 311 -20.90 3.04 -43.73
CA HIS A 311 -21.51 1.80 -43.24
C HIS A 311 -20.90 1.33 -41.90
N ASP A 312 -19.76 1.90 -41.48
CA ASP A 312 -19.13 1.60 -40.21
C ASP A 312 -19.74 2.46 -39.09
N THR A 313 -20.47 1.81 -38.19
CA THR A 313 -21.20 2.47 -37.11
C THR A 313 -20.27 3.09 -36.07
N ALA A 314 -19.05 2.57 -35.88
CA ALA A 314 -18.07 3.11 -34.95
C ALA A 314 -17.43 4.39 -35.52
N LEU A 315 -17.00 4.35 -36.78
CA LEU A 315 -16.39 5.52 -37.45
C LEU A 315 -17.40 6.65 -37.66
N CYS A 316 -18.67 6.33 -37.95
CA CYS A 316 -19.74 7.33 -38.05
C CYS A 316 -19.97 8.12 -36.75
N LYS A 317 -19.66 7.54 -35.59
CA LYS A 317 -19.79 8.17 -34.26
C LYS A 317 -18.60 9.06 -33.89
N ILE A 318 -17.50 9.02 -34.64
CA ILE A 318 -16.34 9.90 -34.44
C ILE A 318 -16.67 11.28 -35.03
N THR A 319 -17.42 12.08 -34.26
CA THR A 319 -17.76 13.47 -34.63
C THR A 319 -17.00 14.44 -33.74
N SER A 320 -16.75 15.66 -34.23
CA SER A 320 -16.15 16.72 -33.42
C SER A 320 -16.94 16.94 -32.12
N HIS A 321 -18.28 16.87 -32.18
CA HIS A 321 -19.13 16.96 -31.00
C HIS A 321 -18.86 15.83 -29.98
N ASN A 322 -18.81 14.58 -30.42
CA ASN A 322 -18.58 13.44 -29.53
C ASN A 322 -17.15 13.43 -28.97
N ILE A 323 -16.17 13.87 -29.76
CA ILE A 323 -14.77 14.03 -29.32
C ILE A 323 -14.67 15.12 -28.25
N ILE A 324 -15.26 16.29 -28.49
CA ILE A 324 -15.27 17.41 -27.54
C ILE A 324 -15.98 17.00 -26.24
N LYS A 325 -17.14 16.33 -26.36
CA LYS A 325 -17.87 15.81 -25.21
C LYS A 325 -17.04 14.80 -24.42
N PHE A 326 -16.38 13.86 -25.11
CA PHE A 326 -15.51 12.88 -24.48
C PHE A 326 -14.36 13.55 -23.72
N PHE A 327 -13.65 14.50 -24.32
CA PHE A 327 -12.57 15.21 -23.64
C PHE A 327 -13.06 16.10 -22.49
N GLY A 328 -14.17 16.82 -22.66
CA GLY A 328 -14.74 17.66 -21.61
C GLY A 328 -15.14 16.84 -20.37
N GLU A 329 -15.77 15.69 -20.59
CA GLU A 329 -16.13 14.77 -19.50
C GLU A 329 -14.93 14.05 -18.89
N ARG A 330 -13.82 13.84 -19.62
CA ARG A 330 -12.70 13.03 -19.12
C ARG A 330 -11.57 13.83 -18.52
N LEU A 331 -11.26 15.01 -19.06
CA LEU A 331 -10.19 15.88 -18.57
C LEU A 331 -10.52 16.42 -17.17
N THR A 332 -11.78 16.81 -16.96
CA THR A 332 -12.31 17.28 -15.66
C THR A 332 -12.16 16.23 -14.56
N LEU A 333 -12.35 14.95 -14.88
CA LEU A 333 -12.25 13.86 -13.90
C LEU A 333 -10.80 13.54 -13.50
N GLU A 334 -9.81 14.03 -14.25
CA GLU A 334 -8.39 13.82 -13.97
C GLU A 334 -7.68 15.07 -13.44
N ASP A 335 -8.43 16.09 -12.99
CA ASP A 335 -7.90 17.41 -12.58
C ASP A 335 -7.02 18.08 -13.66
N LEU A 336 -7.26 17.75 -14.93
CA LEU A 336 -6.63 18.42 -16.05
C LEU A 336 -7.42 19.68 -16.38
N THR A 337 -6.72 20.80 -16.54
CA THR A 337 -7.34 22.09 -16.83
C THR A 337 -8.17 22.01 -18.12
N MET A 338 -9.47 22.23 -17.98
CA MET A 338 -10.31 22.48 -19.15
C MET A 338 -9.89 23.82 -19.77
N PRO A 339 -9.69 23.90 -21.09
CA PRO A 339 -9.53 25.19 -21.72
C PRO A 339 -10.82 25.99 -21.51
N LEU A 340 -10.69 27.18 -20.90
CA LEU A 340 -11.78 28.11 -20.58
C LEU A 340 -12.61 28.53 -21.81
N ASN A 341 -12.02 28.40 -23.00
CA ASN A 341 -12.67 28.66 -24.28
C ASN A 341 -12.60 27.39 -25.13
N LYS A 342 -13.77 26.98 -25.67
CA LYS A 342 -14.01 25.92 -26.67
C LYS A 342 -12.78 25.08 -27.07
N ILE A 343 -12.86 23.77 -26.87
CA ILE A 343 -11.93 22.83 -27.53
C ILE A 343 -12.11 22.99 -29.04
N GLU A 344 -11.21 23.74 -29.67
CA GLU A 344 -11.15 23.91 -31.11
C GLU A 344 -10.20 22.86 -31.68
N ILE A 345 -10.75 21.96 -32.49
CA ILE A 345 -9.96 20.97 -33.20
C ILE A 345 -9.28 21.70 -34.36
N ILE A 346 -7.97 21.99 -34.22
CA ILE A 346 -7.18 22.72 -35.24
C ILE A 346 -6.88 21.80 -36.43
N ARG A 347 -6.67 20.51 -36.14
CA ARG A 347 -6.44 19.45 -37.13
C ARG A 347 -7.12 18.18 -36.66
N ASP A 348 -7.91 17.59 -37.54
CA ASP A 348 -8.65 16.34 -37.37
C ASP A 348 -8.21 15.32 -38.42
N GLU A 349 -6.92 15.01 -38.42
CA GLU A 349 -6.26 14.18 -39.42
C GLU A 349 -6.02 12.76 -38.89
N VAL A 350 -6.31 11.76 -39.70
CA VAL A 350 -5.88 10.37 -39.42
C VAL A 350 -4.62 10.07 -40.23
N ARG A 351 -3.56 9.62 -39.57
CA ARG A 351 -2.31 9.16 -40.20
C ARG A 351 -1.92 7.82 -39.58
N ASN A 352 -1.51 6.84 -40.39
CA ASN A 352 -1.00 5.54 -39.91
C ASN A 352 -1.90 4.91 -38.82
N TYR A 353 -3.21 4.84 -39.07
CA TYR A 353 -4.23 4.33 -38.13
C TYR A 353 -4.33 5.07 -36.77
N SER A 354 -3.61 6.17 -36.63
CA SER A 354 -3.61 7.03 -35.45
C SER A 354 -4.40 8.31 -35.73
N ILE A 355 -5.30 8.64 -34.81
CA ILE A 355 -6.04 9.89 -34.86
C ILE A 355 -5.17 10.98 -34.22
N TYR A 356 -4.73 11.95 -35.03
CA TYR A 356 -3.98 13.11 -34.55
C TYR A 356 -4.94 14.28 -34.36
N ILE A 357 -5.42 14.45 -33.13
CA ILE A 357 -6.24 15.61 -32.76
C ILE A 357 -5.30 16.66 -32.17
N THR A 358 -5.10 17.77 -32.90
CA THR A 358 -4.38 18.93 -32.38
C THR A 358 -5.41 19.92 -31.84
N CYS A 359 -5.44 20.12 -30.53
CA CYS A 359 -6.32 21.09 -29.88
C CYS A 359 -5.53 22.38 -29.57
N LYS A 360 -6.10 23.56 -29.86
CA LYS A 360 -5.51 24.82 -29.40
C LYS A 360 -5.94 25.08 -27.97
N LEU A 361 -4.99 25.15 -27.06
CA LEU A 361 -5.21 25.70 -25.73
C LEU A 361 -4.92 27.20 -25.84
N ASN A 362 -5.95 28.04 -25.92
CA ASN A 362 -5.75 29.49 -25.93
C ASN A 362 -5.22 29.94 -24.55
N PRO A 363 -4.04 30.60 -24.46
CA PRO A 363 -3.53 31.12 -23.20
C PRO A 363 -4.36 32.32 -22.72
N ILE A 364 -4.34 32.52 -21.40
CA ILE A 364 -5.01 33.61 -20.67
C ILE A 364 -4.41 34.96 -21.11
N PRO A 365 -5.22 35.98 -21.48
CA PRO A 365 -4.72 37.36 -21.52
C PRO A 365 -4.48 37.82 -20.08
N LEU A 366 -3.24 38.23 -19.78
CA LEU A 366 -2.75 38.69 -18.48
C LEU A 366 -3.65 39.74 -17.81
#